data_AF-A0AAN9INJ8-F1
#
_entry.id   AF-A0AAN9INJ8-F1
#
_cell.length_a   1.000
_cell.length_b   1.000
_cell.length_c   1.000
_cell.angle_alpha   90.00
_cell.angle_beta   90.00
_cell.angle_gamma   90.00
#
_symmetry.space_group_name_H-M   'P 1'
#
loop_
_entity.id
_entity.type
_entity.pdbx_description
1 polymer ?
#
loop_
_entity_poly.entity_id
_entity_poly.type
_entity_poly.pdbx_seq_one_letter_code
_entity_poly.pdbx_strand_id
1 'polypeptide(L)'
;MSVSISKEHTIMGSLLFFVVLIQASWALPMSTQADDRNIFILAGQSNMAGRGGVMNNTASGIATWDGVVPPQCSPNPSILRLNAQLEWEEAHEPLHQDIDSKKINGIGPGMAFANTILEKRPGFGVVGLVPCAIGGTNISEWERGKVLYHHMMKRVKASLIDGGSIRALLWYQGESDTVNLNDAQSYQRRIHKFFLDVRNDLQSPLLPIIQVALASGEGPYVDIVRQAQLDIDLLNLRTVDAMGLPLEPPGLHLTTQAQVNLGQMMAHSFLQFVPSSKPGQQVVHPTRNEAPTRPYNCAFYISVKIAWLMPIDQNVQRLNNLL
;
A
#
# COMPACT_ATOMS: atom_id res chain seq x y z
N MET A 1 58.58 -7.09 -90.76
CA MET A 1 57.84 -5.92 -91.30
C MET A 1 56.69 -5.67 -90.34
N SER A 2 56.87 -4.77 -89.38
CA SER A 2 56.65 -3.31 -89.47
C SER A 2 55.23 -2.92 -89.04
N VAL A 3 55.16 -2.18 -87.93
CA VAL A 3 54.22 -1.07 -87.63
C VAL A 3 52.73 -1.43 -87.44
N SER A 4 51.90 -0.82 -86.58
CA SER A 4 51.91 -0.28 -85.21
C SER A 4 50.51 0.35 -84.99
N ILE A 5 50.17 0.72 -83.74
CA ILE A 5 49.26 1.82 -83.33
C ILE A 5 47.74 1.49 -83.39
N SER A 6 47.07 1.24 -82.25
CA SER A 6 46.44 2.18 -81.27
C SER A 6 44.93 2.35 -81.55
N LYS A 7 43.97 2.52 -80.63
CA LYS A 7 43.89 3.18 -79.31
C LYS A 7 42.66 2.66 -78.55
N GLU A 8 42.80 2.69 -77.23
CA GLU A 8 41.84 3.05 -76.16
C GLU A 8 40.34 3.22 -76.47
N HIS A 9 39.47 2.66 -75.63
CA HIS A 9 38.63 3.45 -74.72
C HIS A 9 37.98 2.63 -73.57
N THR A 10 38.05 3.26 -72.40
CA THR A 10 37.58 2.96 -71.04
C THR A 10 36.05 2.76 -70.90
N ILE A 11 35.64 2.19 -69.76
CA ILE A 11 34.45 2.49 -68.89
C ILE A 11 33.85 1.16 -68.40
N MET A 12 34.28 0.62 -67.26
CA MET A 12 33.76 0.89 -65.90
C MET A 12 32.23 0.68 -65.79
N GLY A 13 31.82 -0.52 -65.36
CA GLY A 13 30.42 -0.90 -65.15
C GLY A 13 30.22 -1.69 -63.85
N SER A 14 30.12 -0.94 -62.75
CA SER A 14 29.30 -1.17 -61.55
C SER A 14 29.26 -2.57 -60.92
N LEU A 15 30.07 -2.75 -59.87
CA LEU A 15 29.94 -3.80 -58.87
C LEU A 15 28.81 -3.40 -57.89
N LEU A 16 27.64 -4.04 -57.97
CA LEU A 16 26.55 -3.86 -57.01
C LEU A 16 26.90 -4.56 -55.68
N PHE A 17 27.45 -3.80 -54.74
CA PHE A 17 27.47 -4.17 -53.32
C PHE A 17 26.18 -3.68 -52.64
N PHE A 18 25.21 -4.58 -52.47
CA PHE A 18 24.11 -4.35 -51.53
C PHE A 18 24.63 -4.60 -50.11
N VAL A 19 25.05 -3.54 -49.41
CA VAL A 19 25.23 -3.57 -47.96
C VAL A 19 23.90 -3.15 -47.33
N VAL A 20 23.09 -4.12 -46.95
CA VAL A 20 21.93 -3.88 -46.08
C VAL A 20 22.46 -3.70 -44.66
N LEU A 21 22.66 -2.46 -44.24
CA LEU A 21 22.92 -2.11 -42.84
C LEU A 21 21.63 -2.32 -42.05
N ILE A 22 21.50 -3.47 -41.41
CA ILE A 22 20.51 -3.70 -40.35
C ILE A 22 20.93 -2.80 -39.18
N GLN A 23 20.34 -1.62 -39.09
CA GLN A 23 20.38 -0.84 -37.85
C GLN A 23 19.51 -1.55 -36.82
N ALA A 24 20.10 -2.52 -36.12
CA ALA A 24 19.59 -2.97 -34.84
C ALA A 24 19.69 -1.78 -33.90
N SER A 25 18.62 -0.99 -33.85
CA SER A 25 18.40 -0.01 -32.80
C SER A 25 18.26 -0.83 -31.52
N TRP A 26 19.36 -0.98 -30.78
CA TRP A 26 19.32 -1.38 -29.40
C TRP A 26 18.60 -0.24 -28.68
N ALA A 27 17.26 -0.30 -28.65
CA ALA A 27 16.49 0.45 -27.68
C ALA A 27 17.00 -0.06 -26.34
N LEU A 28 17.92 0.70 -25.73
CA LEU A 28 18.21 0.56 -24.32
C LEU A 28 16.84 0.55 -23.65
N PRO A 29 16.52 -0.45 -22.80
CA PRO A 29 15.29 -0.36 -22.04
C PRO A 29 15.35 0.99 -21.33
N MET A 30 14.40 1.88 -21.64
CA MET A 30 14.18 3.04 -20.79
C MET A 30 14.08 2.44 -19.40
N SER A 31 14.99 2.81 -18.50
CA SER A 31 14.80 2.53 -17.10
C SER A 31 13.45 3.14 -16.78
N THR A 32 12.43 2.32 -16.60
CA THR A 32 11.18 2.77 -15.99
C THR A 32 11.64 3.39 -14.68
N GLN A 33 11.53 4.71 -14.60
CA GLN A 33 11.89 5.41 -13.38
C GLN A 33 11.08 4.75 -12.29
N ALA A 34 11.75 4.10 -11.33
CA ALA A 34 11.09 3.40 -10.25
C ALA A 34 10.06 4.37 -9.65
N ASP A 35 8.80 3.96 -9.67
CA ASP A 35 7.71 4.83 -9.25
C ASP A 35 7.83 4.97 -7.72
N ASP A 36 8.31 6.12 -7.25
CA ASP A 36 8.64 6.39 -5.85
C ASP A 36 7.36 6.64 -5.02
N ARG A 37 6.41 5.70 -5.11
CA ARG A 37 5.15 5.78 -4.39
C ARG A 37 5.36 5.62 -2.90
N ASN A 38 4.62 6.42 -2.15
CA ASN A 38 4.47 6.30 -0.71
C ASN A 38 3.28 5.37 -0.42
N ILE A 39 3.59 4.10 -0.13
CA ILE A 39 2.59 3.04 -0.05
C ILE A 39 2.05 2.89 1.38
N PHE A 40 0.73 2.85 1.53
CA PHE A 40 0.03 2.64 2.79
C PHE A 40 -0.87 1.41 2.71
N ILE A 41 -0.72 0.53 3.69
CA ILE A 41 -1.53 -0.69 3.80
C ILE A 41 -2.78 -0.34 4.60
N LEU A 42 -3.97 -0.59 4.06
CA LEU A 42 -5.24 -0.35 4.74
C LEU A 42 -5.85 -1.71 5.12
N ALA A 43 -5.70 -2.13 6.37
CA ALA A 43 -6.15 -3.45 6.81
C ALA A 43 -6.98 -3.40 8.09
N GLY A 44 -7.74 -4.46 8.34
CA GLY A 44 -8.67 -4.58 9.45
C GLY A 44 -10.05 -5.05 9.00
N GLN A 45 -11.12 -4.49 9.57
CA GLN A 45 -12.49 -4.92 9.26
C GLN A 45 -13.34 -3.82 8.61
N SER A 46 -14.68 -3.90 8.76
CA SER A 46 -15.66 -3.07 8.05
C SER A 46 -15.46 -1.56 8.24
N ASN A 47 -15.01 -1.09 9.41
CA ASN A 47 -14.74 0.33 9.61
C ASN A 47 -13.44 0.81 8.91
N MET A 48 -12.47 -0.06 8.63
CA MET A 48 -11.38 0.24 7.67
C MET A 48 -11.85 0.11 6.22
N ALA A 49 -12.62 -0.94 5.92
CA ALA A 49 -13.11 -1.22 4.57
C ALA A 49 -13.99 -0.07 4.04
N GLY A 50 -14.81 0.50 4.93
CA GLY A 50 -15.67 1.64 4.69
C GLY A 50 -17.14 1.25 4.69
N ARG A 51 -17.93 1.92 5.52
CA ARG A 51 -19.40 1.74 5.65
C ARG A 51 -20.14 3.06 5.81
N GLY A 52 -19.44 4.20 5.76
CA GLY A 52 -20.09 5.50 5.83
C GLY A 52 -21.07 5.66 4.66
N GLY A 53 -22.31 6.08 4.96
CA GLY A 53 -23.36 6.24 3.96
C GLY A 53 -23.98 4.92 3.47
N VAL A 54 -23.59 3.77 4.03
CA VAL A 54 -24.25 2.48 3.73
C VAL A 54 -25.45 2.31 4.65
N MET A 55 -26.64 2.33 4.08
CA MET A 55 -27.90 2.14 4.82
C MET A 55 -28.69 0.98 4.24
N ASN A 56 -29.44 0.28 5.11
CA ASN A 56 -30.42 -0.70 4.67
C ASN A 56 -31.54 0.02 3.94
N ASN A 57 -31.78 -0.31 2.68
CA ASN A 57 -32.94 0.18 1.97
C ASN A 57 -34.20 -0.44 2.60
N THR A 58 -35.04 0.39 3.19
CA THR A 58 -36.27 -0.03 3.89
C THR A 58 -37.29 -0.70 2.99
N ALA A 59 -37.21 -0.50 1.66
CA ALA A 59 -38.13 -1.09 0.69
C ALA A 59 -37.66 -2.46 0.15
N SER A 60 -36.35 -2.68 0.01
CA SER A 60 -35.79 -3.93 -0.54
C SER A 60 -35.11 -4.82 0.49
N GLY A 61 -34.80 -4.30 1.68
CA GLY A 61 -34.00 -5.00 2.70
C GLY A 61 -32.52 -5.17 2.31
N ILE A 62 -32.09 -4.61 1.18
CA ILE A 62 -30.72 -4.69 0.67
C ILE A 62 -29.98 -3.42 1.07
N ALA A 63 -28.79 -3.56 1.65
CA ALA A 63 -27.93 -2.41 1.95
C ALA A 63 -27.46 -1.74 0.66
N THR A 64 -27.45 -0.41 0.63
CA THR A 64 -26.91 0.38 -0.49
C THR A 64 -26.10 1.55 0.05
N TRP A 65 -25.01 1.88 -0.63
CA TRP A 65 -24.27 3.11 -0.38
C TRP A 65 -25.00 4.30 -1.02
N ASP A 66 -25.08 5.43 -0.32
CA ASP A 66 -25.74 6.66 -0.79
C ASP A 66 -25.01 7.37 -1.95
N GLY A 67 -23.76 6.98 -2.24
CA GLY A 67 -22.93 7.58 -3.29
C GLY A 67 -22.38 8.96 -2.95
N VAL A 68 -22.52 9.42 -1.71
CA VAL A 68 -22.05 10.74 -1.28
C VAL A 68 -20.56 10.68 -0.95
N VAL A 69 -19.76 11.40 -1.74
CA VAL A 69 -18.30 11.54 -1.51
C VAL A 69 -18.00 12.95 -1.00
N PRO A 70 -17.57 13.11 0.27
CA PRO A 70 -17.15 14.41 0.80
C PRO A 70 -15.95 15.00 0.05
N PRO A 71 -15.77 16.33 0.03
CA PRO A 71 -14.62 16.96 -0.62
C PRO A 71 -13.26 16.43 -0.15
N GLN A 72 -13.14 16.09 1.14
CA GLN A 72 -11.93 15.53 1.75
C GLN A 72 -11.59 14.12 1.21
N CYS A 73 -12.57 13.43 0.63
CA CYS A 73 -12.43 12.13 0.00
C CYS A 73 -12.42 12.21 -1.54
N SER A 74 -12.33 13.42 -2.11
CA SER A 74 -12.31 13.59 -3.57
C SER A 74 -11.10 12.88 -4.19
N PRO A 75 -11.25 12.31 -5.39
CA PRO A 75 -10.15 11.67 -6.10
C PRO A 75 -9.08 12.70 -6.48
N ASN A 76 -7.84 12.21 -6.62
CA ASN A 76 -6.68 13.03 -6.96
C ASN A 76 -5.72 12.17 -7.79
N PRO A 77 -5.21 12.65 -8.94
CA PRO A 77 -4.27 11.88 -9.77
C PRO A 77 -2.97 11.45 -9.06
N SER A 78 -2.63 12.08 -7.93
CA SER A 78 -1.49 11.70 -7.08
C SER A 78 -1.84 10.69 -5.98
N ILE A 79 -3.07 10.17 -5.95
CA ILE A 79 -3.54 9.14 -5.03
C ILE A 79 -4.00 7.95 -5.86
N LEU A 80 -3.27 6.85 -5.75
CA LEU A 80 -3.54 5.60 -6.46
C LEU A 80 -4.04 4.53 -5.50
N ARG A 81 -4.80 3.58 -6.03
CA ARG A 81 -5.29 2.40 -5.32
C ARG A 81 -4.81 1.15 -6.05
N LEU A 82 -4.36 0.14 -5.32
CA LEU A 82 -4.09 -1.18 -5.88
C LEU A 82 -5.41 -1.96 -5.94
N ASN A 83 -5.93 -2.24 -7.13
CA ASN A 83 -7.21 -2.94 -7.29
C ASN A 83 -7.09 -4.46 -7.04
N ALA A 84 -8.20 -5.21 -7.16
CA ALA A 84 -8.22 -6.66 -6.96
C ALA A 84 -7.36 -7.43 -7.97
N GLN A 85 -7.18 -6.87 -9.16
CA GLN A 85 -6.34 -7.40 -10.25
C GLN A 85 -4.85 -7.12 -10.03
N LEU A 86 -4.49 -6.43 -8.94
CA LEU A 86 -3.13 -6.02 -8.57
C LEU A 86 -2.55 -4.95 -9.51
N GLU A 87 -3.42 -4.10 -10.05
CA GLU A 87 -3.06 -2.97 -10.90
C GLU A 87 -3.29 -1.66 -10.15
N TRP A 88 -2.44 -0.67 -10.40
CA TRP A 88 -2.61 0.68 -9.86
C TRP A 88 -3.60 1.46 -10.72
N GLU A 89 -4.60 2.05 -10.08
CA GLU A 89 -5.60 2.94 -10.69
C GLU A 89 -5.77 4.22 -9.85
N GLU A 90 -6.39 5.26 -10.40
CA GLU A 90 -6.77 6.44 -9.61
C GLU A 90 -7.71 6.01 -8.47
N ALA A 91 -7.44 6.49 -7.26
CA ALA A 91 -8.21 6.08 -6.10
C ALA A 91 -9.56 6.78 -6.04
N HIS A 92 -10.64 6.00 -6.01
CA HIS A 92 -12.00 6.45 -5.76
C HIS A 92 -12.63 5.63 -4.62
N GLU A 93 -13.48 6.26 -3.80
CA GLU A 93 -14.33 5.51 -2.87
C GLU A 93 -15.44 4.75 -3.64
N PRO A 94 -15.88 3.57 -3.16
CA PRO A 94 -15.38 2.85 -1.98
C PRO A 94 -14.08 2.09 -2.25
N LEU A 95 -13.02 2.36 -1.49
CA LEU A 95 -11.68 1.78 -1.74
C LEU A 95 -11.62 0.25 -1.69
N HIS A 96 -12.54 -0.40 -0.96
CA HIS A 96 -12.56 -1.85 -0.77
C HIS A 96 -13.63 -2.57 -1.61
N GLN A 97 -14.26 -1.91 -2.58
CA GLN A 97 -15.40 -2.47 -3.34
C GLN A 97 -15.13 -3.84 -4.01
N ASP A 98 -13.91 -4.05 -4.53
CA ASP A 98 -13.47 -5.29 -5.18
C ASP A 98 -12.61 -6.18 -4.24
N ILE A 99 -12.36 -5.72 -3.02
CA ILE A 99 -11.56 -6.41 -1.99
C ILE A 99 -12.47 -7.09 -0.97
N ASP A 100 -13.32 -6.32 -0.29
CA ASP A 100 -14.39 -6.80 0.58
C ASP A 100 -15.69 -7.00 -0.22
N SER A 101 -15.55 -7.69 -1.36
CA SER A 101 -16.56 -7.78 -2.44
C SER A 101 -17.85 -8.53 -2.06
N LYS A 102 -17.85 -9.21 -0.91
CA LYS A 102 -19.04 -9.88 -0.35
C LYS A 102 -19.92 -8.94 0.48
N LYS A 103 -19.49 -7.68 0.66
CA LYS A 103 -20.18 -6.67 1.46
C LYS A 103 -20.37 -5.41 0.62
N ILE A 104 -21.39 -4.64 0.96
CA ILE A 104 -21.56 -3.29 0.41
C ILE A 104 -20.60 -2.37 1.16
N ASN A 105 -19.74 -1.69 0.40
CA ASN A 105 -18.75 -0.76 0.91
C ASN A 105 -19.22 0.67 0.67
N GLY A 106 -18.86 1.57 1.56
CA GLY A 106 -19.06 3.01 1.44
C GLY A 106 -17.79 3.75 1.81
N ILE A 107 -17.92 4.95 2.36
CA ILE A 107 -16.76 5.75 2.75
C ILE A 107 -15.98 5.06 3.88
N GLY A 108 -14.66 4.94 3.69
CA GLY A 108 -13.68 4.57 4.71
C GLY A 108 -12.72 5.73 5.02
N PRO A 109 -11.67 5.52 5.85
CA PRO A 109 -10.77 6.60 6.24
C PRO A 109 -9.67 6.89 5.20
N GLY A 110 -9.52 6.03 4.18
CA GLY A 110 -8.35 6.00 3.30
C GLY A 110 -8.18 7.24 2.41
N MET A 111 -9.25 7.71 1.76
CA MET A 111 -9.14 8.90 0.90
C MET A 111 -8.91 10.17 1.71
N ALA A 112 -9.62 10.36 2.82
CA ALA A 112 -9.41 11.49 3.73
C ALA A 112 -7.98 11.48 4.31
N PHE A 113 -7.46 10.31 4.68
CA PHE A 113 -6.07 10.15 5.09
C PHE A 113 -5.08 10.60 4.01
N ALA A 114 -5.22 10.09 2.79
CA ALA A 114 -4.30 10.37 1.69
C ALA A 114 -4.32 11.85 1.28
N ASN A 115 -5.51 12.44 1.11
CA ASN A 115 -5.64 13.87 0.81
C ASN A 115 -5.06 14.75 1.91
N THR A 116 -5.27 14.40 3.19
CA THR A 116 -4.71 15.16 4.31
C THR A 116 -3.18 15.14 4.31
N ILE A 117 -2.55 14.01 3.96
CA ILE A 117 -1.08 13.94 3.82
C ILE A 117 -0.59 14.89 2.73
N LEU A 118 -1.20 14.85 1.55
CA LEU A 118 -0.81 15.70 0.43
C LEU A 118 -1.01 17.20 0.73
N GLU A 119 -2.09 17.54 1.45
CA GLU A 119 -2.35 18.91 1.91
C GLU A 119 -1.30 19.39 2.92
N LYS A 120 -1.01 18.59 3.95
CA LYS A 120 -0.11 18.99 5.04
C LYS A 120 1.36 18.87 4.70
N ARG A 121 1.71 18.10 3.67
CA ARG A 121 3.09 17.91 3.23
C ARG A 121 3.20 18.05 1.70
N PRO A 122 3.19 19.29 1.18
CA PRO A 122 3.44 19.55 -0.23
C PRO A 122 4.74 18.88 -0.68
N GLY A 123 4.70 18.20 -1.83
CA GLY A 123 5.86 17.45 -2.34
C GLY A 123 6.09 16.09 -1.68
N PHE A 124 5.11 15.55 -0.93
CA PHE A 124 5.20 14.18 -0.40
C PHE A 124 5.39 13.12 -1.49
N GLY A 125 4.88 13.37 -2.69
CA GLY A 125 4.92 12.45 -3.83
C GLY A 125 3.62 11.66 -3.98
N VAL A 126 3.60 10.71 -4.90
CA VAL A 126 2.42 9.87 -5.16
C VAL A 126 2.12 9.00 -3.93
N VAL A 127 0.85 8.96 -3.53
CA VAL A 127 0.35 8.10 -2.45
C VAL A 127 -0.27 6.85 -3.06
N GLY A 128 0.19 5.67 -2.65
CA GLY A 128 -0.39 4.39 -3.05
C GLY A 128 -1.16 3.75 -1.91
N LEU A 129 -2.45 3.49 -2.09
CA LEU A 129 -3.30 2.82 -1.12
C LEU A 129 -3.45 1.34 -1.48
N VAL A 130 -3.16 0.45 -0.52
CA VAL A 130 -3.30 -1.00 -0.68
C VAL A 130 -4.44 -1.48 0.23
N PRO A 131 -5.70 -1.46 -0.27
CA PRO A 131 -6.85 -1.90 0.49
C PRO A 131 -6.80 -3.42 0.72
N CYS A 132 -6.95 -3.85 1.97
CA CYS A 132 -6.85 -5.25 2.39
C CYS A 132 -7.92 -5.65 3.41
N ALA A 133 -8.66 -4.69 3.99
CA ALA A 133 -9.63 -4.97 5.05
C ALA A 133 -10.80 -5.83 4.58
N ILE A 134 -11.32 -6.67 5.47
CA ILE A 134 -12.44 -7.60 5.22
C ILE A 134 -13.43 -7.52 6.38
N GLY A 135 -14.70 -7.22 6.10
CA GLY A 135 -15.67 -6.95 7.15
C GLY A 135 -16.15 -8.19 7.93
N GLY A 136 -16.17 -8.06 9.27
CA GLY A 136 -16.70 -9.09 10.19
C GLY A 136 -15.69 -10.19 10.55
N THR A 137 -14.40 -9.85 10.59
CA THR A 137 -13.31 -10.80 10.87
C THR A 137 -12.72 -10.55 12.24
N ASN A 138 -12.44 -11.61 12.99
CA ASN A 138 -11.68 -11.57 14.24
C ASN A 138 -10.18 -11.48 14.00
N ILE A 139 -9.40 -10.98 14.98
CA ILE A 139 -7.94 -10.90 14.87
C ILE A 139 -7.29 -12.29 14.69
N SER A 140 -7.94 -13.36 15.15
CA SER A 140 -7.48 -14.75 14.97
C SER A 140 -7.45 -15.19 13.50
N GLU A 141 -8.25 -14.56 12.64
CA GLU A 141 -8.27 -14.80 11.18
C GLU A 141 -7.12 -14.07 10.46
N TRP A 142 -6.50 -13.11 11.13
CA TRP A 142 -5.37 -12.31 10.65
C TRP A 142 -4.01 -12.84 11.12
N GLU A 143 -3.97 -13.95 11.86
CA GLU A 143 -2.72 -14.57 12.28
C GLU A 143 -1.84 -14.98 11.08
N ARG A 144 -0.51 -14.86 11.22
CA ARG A 144 0.43 -15.30 10.18
C ARG A 144 0.17 -16.75 9.80
N GLY A 145 0.05 -17.01 8.50
CA GLY A 145 -0.32 -18.33 7.97
C GLY A 145 -1.81 -18.48 7.63
N LYS A 146 -2.67 -17.56 8.10
CA LYS A 146 -4.10 -17.55 7.75
C LYS A 146 -4.35 -16.86 6.42
N VAL A 147 -5.53 -17.11 5.86
CA VAL A 147 -5.93 -16.65 4.52
C VAL A 147 -5.86 -15.13 4.38
N LEU A 148 -6.41 -14.38 5.35
CA LEU A 148 -6.44 -12.91 5.31
C LEU A 148 -5.03 -12.31 5.35
N TYR A 149 -4.19 -12.84 6.24
CA TYR A 149 -2.78 -12.44 6.32
C TYR A 149 -2.05 -12.71 5.00
N HIS A 150 -2.22 -13.89 4.40
CA HIS A 150 -1.62 -14.22 3.11
C HIS A 150 -2.11 -13.32 1.98
N HIS A 151 -3.41 -13.01 1.94
CA HIS A 151 -3.97 -12.10 0.95
C HIS A 151 -3.41 -10.69 1.09
N MET A 152 -3.35 -10.16 2.31
CA MET A 152 -2.70 -8.87 2.59
C MET A 152 -1.24 -8.88 2.12
N MET A 153 -0.45 -9.87 2.52
CA MET A 153 0.96 -9.95 2.14
C MET A 153 1.17 -10.11 0.63
N LYS A 154 0.30 -10.84 -0.07
CA LYS A 154 0.33 -10.95 -1.54
C LYS A 154 0.13 -9.57 -2.19
N ARG A 155 -0.85 -8.80 -1.71
CA ARG A 155 -1.15 -7.44 -2.23
C ARG A 155 -0.03 -6.46 -1.92
N VAL A 156 0.52 -6.51 -0.71
CA VAL A 156 1.67 -5.69 -0.32
C VAL A 156 2.90 -5.98 -1.19
N LYS A 157 3.20 -7.26 -1.45
CA LYS A 157 4.29 -7.65 -2.37
C LYS A 157 4.05 -7.15 -3.79
N ALA A 158 2.81 -7.27 -4.30
CA ALA A 158 2.46 -6.78 -5.62
C ALA A 158 2.62 -5.25 -5.74
N SER A 159 2.26 -4.51 -4.69
CA SER A 159 2.37 -3.04 -4.65
C SER A 159 3.81 -2.53 -4.84
N LEU A 160 4.82 -3.38 -4.58
CA LEU A 160 6.24 -3.05 -4.66
C LEU A 160 6.91 -3.47 -5.98
N ILE A 161 6.21 -4.16 -6.89
CA ILE A 161 6.80 -4.70 -8.14
C ILE A 161 7.40 -3.58 -8.99
N ASP A 162 6.69 -2.46 -9.09
CA ASP A 162 7.09 -1.29 -9.89
C ASP A 162 7.88 -0.24 -9.08
N GLY A 163 8.34 -0.61 -7.89
CA GLY A 163 8.98 0.29 -6.94
C GLY A 163 8.04 0.83 -5.87
N GLY A 164 8.49 1.88 -5.18
CA GLY A 164 7.80 2.50 -4.05
C GLY A 164 8.29 1.99 -2.71
N SER A 165 7.81 2.63 -1.65
CA SER A 165 8.20 2.36 -0.27
C SER A 165 6.97 2.26 0.63
N ILE A 166 6.87 1.19 1.41
CA ILE A 166 5.83 1.07 2.44
C ILE A 166 6.11 2.09 3.54
N ARG A 167 5.17 3.01 3.75
CA ARG A 167 5.27 4.10 4.74
C ARG A 167 4.59 3.76 6.06
N ALA A 168 3.44 3.08 6.03
CA ALA A 168 2.77 2.64 7.25
C ALA A 168 1.76 1.51 7.00
N LEU A 169 1.46 0.77 8.06
CA LEU A 169 0.24 -0.02 8.18
C LEU A 169 -0.82 0.81 8.92
N LEU A 170 -1.96 1.02 8.28
CA LEU A 170 -3.17 1.56 8.90
C LEU A 170 -4.08 0.39 9.29
N TRP A 171 -4.40 0.29 10.57
CA TRP A 171 -5.12 -0.84 11.14
C TRP A 171 -6.35 -0.39 11.91
N TYR A 172 -7.54 -0.84 11.49
CA TYR A 172 -8.77 -0.64 12.28
C TYR A 172 -9.60 -1.92 12.29
N GLN A 173 -9.52 -2.62 13.43
CA GLN A 173 -10.20 -3.89 13.68
C GLN A 173 -10.38 -4.08 15.18
N GLY A 174 -11.35 -4.92 15.55
CA GLY A 174 -11.51 -5.47 16.89
C GLY A 174 -12.97 -5.63 17.30
N GLU A 175 -13.90 -5.03 16.55
CA GLU A 175 -15.32 -5.04 16.90
C GLU A 175 -15.88 -6.47 17.00
N SER A 176 -15.44 -7.39 16.13
CA SER A 176 -15.87 -8.80 16.20
C SER A 176 -15.28 -9.54 17.41
N ASP A 177 -14.10 -9.15 17.89
CA ASP A 177 -13.46 -9.74 19.08
C ASP A 177 -14.15 -9.31 20.39
N THR A 178 -15.08 -8.35 20.33
CA THR A 178 -15.86 -7.90 21.50
C THR A 178 -17.05 -8.81 21.84
N VAL A 179 -17.35 -9.82 21.00
CA VAL A 179 -18.52 -10.71 21.15
C VAL A 179 -18.37 -11.66 22.34
N ASN A 180 -17.20 -12.27 22.50
CA ASN A 180 -16.95 -13.24 23.56
C ASN A 180 -15.72 -12.86 24.40
N LEU A 181 -15.76 -13.23 25.68
CA LEU A 181 -14.76 -12.80 26.66
C LEU A 181 -13.36 -13.33 26.32
N ASN A 182 -13.27 -14.56 25.80
CA ASN A 182 -11.99 -15.21 25.53
C ASN A 182 -11.23 -14.54 24.37
N ASP A 183 -11.94 -14.12 23.31
CA ASP A 183 -11.33 -13.37 22.22
C ASP A 183 -10.93 -11.97 22.67
N ALA A 184 -11.79 -11.27 23.42
CA ALA A 184 -11.47 -9.96 23.99
C ALA A 184 -10.22 -10.00 24.89
N GLN A 185 -10.14 -10.98 25.81
CA GLN A 185 -8.97 -11.15 26.69
C GLN A 185 -7.71 -11.59 25.94
N SER A 186 -7.86 -12.31 24.83
CA SER A 186 -6.73 -12.72 23.98
C SER A 186 -6.25 -11.62 23.03
N TYR A 187 -7.02 -10.54 22.87
CA TYR A 187 -6.84 -9.56 21.81
C TYR A 187 -5.44 -8.93 21.82
N GLN A 188 -5.01 -8.38 22.96
CA GLN A 188 -3.71 -7.69 23.08
C GLN A 188 -2.54 -8.55 22.61
N ARG A 189 -2.51 -9.82 23.02
CA ARG A 189 -1.46 -10.78 22.62
C ARG A 189 -1.51 -11.05 21.12
N ARG A 190 -2.70 -11.25 20.55
CA ARG A 190 -2.88 -11.59 19.13
C ARG A 190 -2.52 -10.40 18.23
N ILE A 191 -2.98 -9.19 18.56
CA ILE A 191 -2.68 -7.99 17.76
C ILE A 191 -1.19 -7.60 17.84
N HIS A 192 -0.57 -7.72 19.02
CA HIS A 192 0.87 -7.52 19.18
C HIS A 192 1.66 -8.49 18.31
N LYS A 193 1.30 -9.79 18.34
CA LYS A 193 1.91 -10.80 17.48
C LYS A 193 1.71 -10.49 16.00
N PHE A 194 0.50 -10.11 15.59
CA PHE A 194 0.20 -9.73 14.21
C PHE A 194 1.11 -8.59 13.72
N PHE A 195 1.29 -7.53 14.50
CA PHE A 195 2.18 -6.42 14.14
C PHE A 195 3.64 -6.84 14.01
N LEU A 196 4.15 -7.68 14.92
CA LEU A 196 5.50 -8.21 14.81
C LEU A 196 5.67 -9.11 13.58
N ASP A 197 4.69 -9.97 13.30
CA ASP A 197 4.69 -10.84 12.13
C ASP A 197 4.72 -10.01 10.83
N VAL A 198 3.89 -8.96 10.72
CA VAL A 198 3.90 -8.03 9.58
C VAL A 198 5.27 -7.39 9.41
N ARG A 199 5.86 -6.85 10.47
CA ARG A 199 7.20 -6.22 10.43
C ARG A 199 8.27 -7.20 9.98
N ASN A 200 8.22 -8.43 10.49
CA ASN A 200 9.18 -9.48 10.15
C ASN A 200 9.08 -9.89 8.68
N ASP A 201 7.87 -10.17 8.19
CA ASP A 201 7.66 -10.61 6.80
C ASP A 201 7.93 -9.50 5.78
N LEU A 202 7.78 -8.23 6.18
CA LEU A 202 8.17 -7.06 5.37
C LEU A 202 9.63 -6.64 5.59
N GLN A 203 10.37 -7.31 6.48
CA GLN A 203 11.74 -6.96 6.87
C GLN A 203 11.89 -5.48 7.26
N SER A 204 10.86 -4.92 7.90
CA SER A 204 10.77 -3.52 8.31
C SER A 204 10.48 -3.44 9.81
N PRO A 205 11.50 -3.66 10.67
CA PRO A 205 11.31 -3.73 12.13
C PRO A 205 10.81 -2.41 12.74
N LEU A 206 10.97 -1.30 12.01
CA LEU A 206 10.56 0.04 12.41
C LEU A 206 9.35 0.56 11.62
N LEU A 207 8.66 -0.30 10.85
CA LEU A 207 7.48 0.10 10.07
C LEU A 207 6.49 0.84 10.98
N PRO A 208 6.12 2.09 10.65
CA PRO A 208 5.06 2.80 11.35
C PRO A 208 3.75 2.03 11.29
N ILE A 209 3.12 1.88 12.45
CA ILE A 209 1.79 1.27 12.58
C ILE A 209 0.88 2.30 13.22
N ILE A 210 -0.27 2.54 12.60
CA ILE A 210 -1.30 3.41 13.13
C ILE A 210 -2.53 2.55 13.31
N GLN A 211 -2.81 2.20 14.56
CA GLN A 211 -4.02 1.46 14.89
C GLN A 211 -5.11 2.39 15.42
N VAL A 212 -6.33 1.90 15.44
CA VAL A 212 -7.49 2.65 15.94
C VAL A 212 -8.09 1.93 17.14
N ALA A 213 -8.25 2.64 18.27
CA ALA A 213 -9.03 2.17 19.40
C ALA A 213 -10.54 2.31 19.08
N LEU A 214 -11.30 1.24 19.29
CA LEU A 214 -12.66 1.11 18.72
C LEU A 214 -13.64 2.20 19.15
N ALA A 215 -14.46 2.71 18.22
CA ALA A 215 -15.61 3.56 18.54
C ALA A 215 -16.82 2.77 19.08
N SER A 216 -16.90 1.47 18.74
CA SER A 216 -18.07 0.59 18.89
C SER A 216 -17.64 -0.87 18.96
N GLY A 217 -18.57 -1.80 19.16
CA GLY A 217 -18.30 -3.24 19.05
C GLY A 217 -19.56 -4.06 18.76
N GLU A 218 -19.38 -5.31 18.34
CA GLU A 218 -20.48 -6.25 18.08
C GLU A 218 -21.01 -6.93 19.35
N GLY A 219 -20.27 -6.86 20.46
CA GLY A 219 -20.65 -7.44 21.75
C GLY A 219 -20.22 -6.63 22.96
N PRO A 220 -20.40 -7.18 24.18
CA PRO A 220 -20.33 -6.41 25.42
C PRO A 220 -18.91 -6.11 25.89
N TYR A 221 -17.87 -6.71 25.29
CA TYR A 221 -16.50 -6.63 25.78
C TYR A 221 -15.66 -5.53 25.10
N VAL A 222 -16.32 -4.45 24.64
CA VAL A 222 -15.68 -3.31 23.96
C VAL A 222 -14.54 -2.72 24.79
N ASP A 223 -14.77 -2.51 26.08
CA ASP A 223 -13.77 -1.89 26.96
C ASP A 223 -12.50 -2.73 27.11
N ILE A 224 -12.61 -4.07 27.10
CA ILE A 224 -11.46 -4.98 27.17
C ILE A 224 -10.61 -4.85 25.91
N VAL A 225 -11.24 -4.87 24.72
CA VAL A 225 -10.53 -4.73 23.44
C VAL A 225 -9.92 -3.34 23.30
N ARG A 226 -10.64 -2.29 23.70
CA ARG A 226 -10.12 -0.92 23.70
C ARG A 226 -8.91 -0.76 24.64
N GLN A 227 -9.00 -1.28 25.86
CA GLN A 227 -7.87 -1.24 26.80
C GLN A 227 -6.64 -1.93 26.19
N ALA A 228 -6.83 -3.10 25.57
CA ALA A 228 -5.77 -3.81 24.86
C ALA A 228 -5.14 -3.00 23.70
N GLN A 229 -5.92 -2.20 22.97
CA GLN A 229 -5.44 -1.32 21.90
C GLN A 229 -4.70 -0.10 22.45
N LEU A 230 -5.17 0.49 23.54
CA LEU A 230 -4.57 1.67 24.15
C LEU A 230 -3.27 1.35 24.91
N ASP A 231 -3.19 0.18 25.54
CA ASP A 231 -2.05 -0.24 26.38
C ASP A 231 -0.93 -0.95 25.62
N ILE A 232 -1.05 -1.12 24.30
CA ILE A 232 0.00 -1.80 23.55
C ILE A 232 1.28 -0.95 23.54
N ASP A 233 2.32 -1.45 24.18
CA ASP A 233 3.65 -0.84 24.12
C ASP A 233 4.46 -1.49 22.99
N LEU A 234 4.52 -0.80 21.86
CA LEU A 234 5.27 -1.23 20.69
C LEU A 234 5.94 -0.03 20.02
N LEU A 235 7.26 -0.11 19.80
CA LEU A 235 8.00 0.97 19.12
C LEU A 235 7.39 1.29 17.76
N ASN A 236 7.32 2.57 17.39
CA ASN A 236 6.73 3.06 16.13
C ASN A 236 5.28 2.63 15.89
N LEU A 237 4.53 2.37 16.97
CA LEU A 237 3.09 2.25 16.93
C LEU A 237 2.46 3.52 17.53
N ARG A 238 1.39 4.00 16.93
CA ARG A 238 0.51 5.03 17.48
C ARG A 238 -0.94 4.54 17.44
N THR A 239 -1.68 4.84 18.50
CA THR A 239 -3.12 4.55 18.59
C THR A 239 -3.91 5.85 18.42
N VAL A 240 -4.83 5.87 17.47
CA VAL A 240 -5.85 6.91 17.31
C VAL A 240 -7.12 6.45 18.03
N ASP A 241 -7.72 7.28 18.88
CA ASP A 241 -8.95 6.93 19.58
C ASP A 241 -10.18 7.37 18.78
N ALA A 242 -11.00 6.41 18.32
CA ALA A 242 -12.24 6.69 17.60
C ALA A 242 -13.46 6.83 18.51
N MET A 243 -13.30 6.69 19.84
CA MET A 243 -14.41 6.87 20.79
C MET A 243 -15.11 8.22 20.62
N GLY A 244 -16.43 8.18 20.61
CA GLY A 244 -17.28 9.36 20.43
C GLY A 244 -17.46 9.82 18.98
N LEU A 245 -16.80 9.20 18.00
CA LEU A 245 -17.10 9.46 16.59
C LEU A 245 -18.52 8.97 16.23
N PRO A 246 -19.30 9.73 15.43
CA PRO A 246 -20.67 9.36 15.10
C PRO A 246 -20.80 8.03 14.34
N LEU A 247 -21.80 7.24 14.72
CA LEU A 247 -22.09 5.92 14.16
C LEU A 247 -23.38 5.95 13.34
N GLU A 248 -23.38 5.21 12.23
CA GLU A 248 -24.58 4.88 11.47
C GLU A 248 -25.48 3.96 12.31
N PRO A 249 -26.82 4.12 12.27
CA PRO A 249 -27.73 3.12 12.81
C PRO A 249 -27.43 1.73 12.19
N PRO A 250 -27.28 0.65 13.00
CA PRO A 250 -27.72 0.49 14.39
C PRO A 250 -26.67 0.84 15.48
N GLY A 251 -25.57 1.52 15.15
CA GLY A 251 -24.54 1.92 16.12
C GLY A 251 -23.28 1.05 16.08
N LEU A 252 -22.96 0.44 14.93
CA LEU A 252 -21.74 -0.36 14.76
C LEU A 252 -20.71 0.33 13.87
N HIS A 253 -21.13 0.93 12.77
CA HIS A 253 -20.22 1.48 11.78
C HIS A 253 -20.12 2.99 11.88
N LEU A 254 -18.93 3.56 11.63
CA LEU A 254 -18.74 5.00 11.54
C LEU A 254 -19.54 5.60 10.38
N THR A 255 -20.13 6.77 10.60
CA THR A 255 -20.74 7.59 9.53
C THR A 255 -19.72 8.08 8.52
N THR A 256 -20.17 8.55 7.36
CA THR A 256 -19.31 9.20 6.35
C THR A 256 -18.44 10.33 6.95
N GLN A 257 -19.02 11.23 7.75
CA GLN A 257 -18.26 12.32 8.34
C GLN A 257 -17.30 11.83 9.43
N ALA A 258 -17.68 10.82 10.21
CA ALA A 258 -16.79 10.19 11.17
C ALA A 258 -15.56 9.54 10.49
N GLN A 259 -15.75 8.92 9.32
CA GLN A 259 -14.66 8.36 8.53
C GLN A 259 -13.70 9.42 8.00
N VAL A 260 -14.22 10.58 7.57
CA VAL A 260 -13.39 11.74 7.21
C VAL A 260 -12.54 12.18 8.40
N ASN A 261 -13.16 12.35 9.57
CA ASN A 261 -12.46 12.77 10.78
C ASN A 261 -11.39 11.74 11.18
N LEU A 262 -11.72 10.45 11.13
CA LEU A 262 -10.77 9.37 11.43
C LEU A 262 -9.58 9.38 10.46
N GLY A 263 -9.83 9.50 9.14
CA GLY A 263 -8.77 9.59 8.14
C GLY A 263 -7.81 10.75 8.41
N GLN A 264 -8.34 11.91 8.77
CA GLN A 264 -7.55 13.06 9.20
C GLN A 264 -6.74 12.76 10.47
N MET A 265 -7.36 12.16 11.51
CA MET A 265 -6.66 11.79 12.74
C MET A 265 -5.50 10.82 12.47
N MET A 266 -5.72 9.82 11.61
CA MET A 266 -4.68 8.87 11.18
C MET A 266 -3.56 9.59 10.40
N ALA A 267 -3.88 10.55 9.53
CA ALA A 267 -2.88 11.30 8.77
C ALA A 267 -2.02 12.18 9.69
N HIS A 268 -2.64 12.88 10.64
CA HIS A 268 -1.90 13.66 11.64
C HIS A 268 -0.99 12.76 12.49
N SER A 269 -1.46 11.57 12.87
CA SER A 269 -0.65 10.58 13.59
C SER A 269 0.55 10.11 12.74
N PHE A 270 0.33 9.81 11.46
CA PHE A 270 1.39 9.43 10.52
C PHE A 270 2.47 10.51 10.39
N LEU A 271 2.06 11.77 10.23
CA LEU A 271 2.99 12.88 10.01
C LEU A 271 3.92 13.12 11.21
N GLN A 272 3.59 12.64 12.41
CA GLN A 272 4.49 12.67 13.57
C GLN A 272 5.68 11.70 13.46
N PHE A 273 5.62 10.71 12.56
CA PHE A 273 6.78 9.87 12.23
C PHE A 273 7.70 10.52 11.20
N VAL A 274 7.23 11.53 10.49
CA VAL A 274 7.99 12.14 9.39
C VAL A 274 8.66 13.41 9.90
N PRO A 275 10.00 13.53 9.86
CA PRO A 275 10.68 14.72 10.35
C PRO A 275 10.16 15.99 9.67
N SER A 276 9.97 17.06 10.45
CA SER A 276 9.67 18.38 9.91
C SER A 276 10.82 18.84 9.04
N SER A 277 10.55 19.24 7.80
CA SER A 277 11.50 20.01 7.01
C SER A 277 11.72 21.35 7.73
N LYS A 278 12.97 21.64 8.13
CA LYS A 278 13.30 22.97 8.67
C LYS A 278 13.04 24.01 7.56
N PRO A 279 12.24 25.06 7.80
CA PRO A 279 12.17 26.18 6.87
C PRO A 279 13.53 26.91 6.92
N GLY A 280 14.26 26.96 5.80
CA GLY A 280 15.44 27.83 5.69
C GLY A 280 16.70 27.25 5.03
N GLN A 281 16.70 26.02 4.50
CA GLN A 281 17.83 25.59 3.68
C GLN A 281 17.59 26.00 2.22
N GLN A 282 17.85 27.27 1.91
CA GLN A 282 18.10 27.68 0.54
C GLN A 282 19.21 26.79 -0.02
N VAL A 283 18.94 26.13 -1.14
CA VAL A 283 19.95 25.43 -1.92
C VAL A 283 20.86 26.50 -2.51
N VAL A 284 21.91 26.85 -1.77
CA VAL A 284 23.03 27.61 -2.33
C VAL A 284 23.76 26.63 -3.26
N HIS A 285 23.65 26.87 -4.57
CA HIS A 285 24.49 26.21 -5.55
C HIS A 285 25.96 26.50 -5.23
N PRO A 286 26.80 25.49 -4.92
CA PRO A 286 28.22 25.73 -4.78
C PRO A 286 28.81 25.93 -6.19
N THR A 287 29.27 27.13 -6.47
CA THR A 287 30.24 27.36 -7.53
C THR A 287 31.44 26.46 -7.29
N ARG A 288 31.71 25.63 -8.29
CA ARG A 288 32.83 24.70 -8.41
C ARG A 288 34.14 25.38 -8.01
N ASN A 289 34.77 24.94 -6.92
CA ASN A 289 36.20 24.64 -6.85
C ASN A 289 36.59 23.99 -5.51
N GLU A 290 37.37 22.91 -5.66
CA GLU A 290 38.24 22.23 -4.69
C GLU A 290 37.62 21.35 -3.58
N ALA A 291 37.97 20.06 -3.65
CA ALA A 291 37.97 19.08 -2.55
C ALA A 291 39.30 19.19 -1.77
N PRO A 292 39.53 18.54 -0.59
CA PRO A 292 38.75 17.44 -0.01
C PRO A 292 38.55 17.48 1.54
N THR A 293 37.56 16.74 2.08
CA THR A 293 37.75 15.61 3.02
C THR A 293 36.48 15.22 3.82
N ARG A 294 36.26 13.89 3.85
CA ARG A 294 35.49 13.03 4.78
C ARG A 294 33.94 13.06 4.78
N PRO A 295 33.30 11.87 4.69
CA PRO A 295 31.85 11.76 4.59
C PRO A 295 31.20 11.59 5.98
N TYR A 296 30.15 12.36 6.24
CA TYR A 296 29.09 11.96 7.16
C TYR A 296 27.85 11.68 6.33
N ASN A 297 27.68 10.43 5.90
CA ASN A 297 26.41 9.95 5.37
C ASN A 297 25.71 9.13 6.45
N CYS A 298 24.76 9.76 7.14
CA CYS A 298 23.71 9.06 7.85
C CYS A 298 22.43 9.19 7.01
N ALA A 299 22.31 8.32 6.02
CA ALA A 299 21.12 8.17 5.20
C ALA A 299 20.76 6.68 5.20
N PHE A 300 19.87 6.28 6.11
CA PHE A 300 19.22 4.98 6.03
C PHE A 300 18.11 5.08 4.98
N TYR A 301 18.45 4.79 3.72
CA TYR A 301 17.49 4.37 2.71
C TYR A 301 17.80 2.90 2.43
N ILE A 302 16.93 2.00 2.89
CA ILE A 302 16.97 0.60 2.48
C ILE A 302 16.16 0.49 1.19
N SER A 303 16.85 0.52 0.05
CA SER A 303 16.30 -0.05 -1.17
C SER A 303 16.31 -1.56 -1.03
N VAL A 304 15.13 -2.17 -0.96
CA VAL A 304 14.99 -3.64 -0.93
C VAL A 304 15.38 -4.17 -2.31
N LYS A 305 16.62 -4.65 -2.46
CA LYS A 305 16.99 -5.55 -3.57
C LYS A 305 16.65 -6.97 -3.17
N ILE A 306 15.55 -7.50 -3.70
CA ILE A 306 15.19 -8.91 -3.56
C ILE A 306 16.17 -9.74 -4.38
N ALA A 307 17.08 -10.45 -3.72
CA ALA A 307 17.85 -11.52 -4.32
C ALA A 307 17.01 -12.80 -4.30
N TRP A 308 16.56 -13.25 -5.46
CA TRP A 308 15.95 -14.57 -5.63
C TRP A 308 17.06 -15.63 -5.66
N LEU A 309 17.00 -16.61 -4.75
CA LEU A 309 17.68 -17.89 -4.92
C LEU A 309 16.69 -18.93 -5.46
N MET A 310 17.24 -19.75 -6.34
CA MET A 310 16.68 -20.71 -7.31
C MET A 310 16.01 -21.96 -6.66
N PRO A 311 15.43 -22.89 -7.46
CA PRO A 311 14.18 -23.59 -7.18
C PRO A 311 14.31 -24.83 -6.29
N ILE A 312 13.19 -25.19 -5.67
CA ILE A 312 13.00 -26.43 -4.91
C ILE A 312 13.07 -27.64 -5.86
N ASP A 313 13.82 -28.62 -5.37
CA ASP A 313 14.28 -29.86 -5.94
C ASP A 313 13.18 -30.76 -6.54
N GLN A 314 13.52 -31.40 -7.66
CA GLN A 314 12.78 -32.50 -8.25
C GLN A 314 13.01 -33.76 -7.40
N ASN A 315 12.04 -34.17 -6.59
CA ASN A 315 11.97 -35.55 -6.07
C ASN A 315 10.55 -35.92 -5.63
N VAL A 316 9.65 -36.09 -6.61
CA VAL A 316 8.46 -36.93 -6.45
C VAL A 316 8.29 -37.77 -7.71
N GLN A 317 9.10 -38.82 -7.81
CA GLN A 317 8.77 -39.99 -8.61
C GLN A 317 9.19 -41.24 -7.84
N ARG A 318 8.22 -42.15 -7.68
CA ARG A 318 8.30 -43.57 -7.28
C ARG A 318 8.30 -43.89 -5.78
N LEU A 319 7.09 -44.23 -5.31
CA LEU A 319 6.74 -45.48 -4.60
C LEU A 319 5.20 -45.60 -4.69
N ASN A 320 4.67 -46.05 -5.82
CA ASN A 320 4.18 -47.41 -6.09
C ASN A 320 3.14 -47.95 -5.07
N ASN A 321 1.93 -48.17 -5.61
CA ASN A 321 1.10 -49.37 -5.46
C ASN A 321 1.17 -50.12 -4.12
N LEU A 322 0.05 -50.10 -3.38
CA LEU A 322 -0.62 -51.30 -2.83
C LEU A 322 -1.96 -50.88 -2.20
N LEU A 323 -3.04 -51.45 -2.78
CA LEU A 323 -4.44 -51.51 -2.32
C LEU A 323 -5.30 -50.25 -2.40
#